data_AF-K2M9Z9-F1
#
_entry.id   AF-K2M9Z9-F1
#
_cell.length_a   1.000
_cell.length_b   1.000
_cell.length_c   1.000
_cell.angle_alpha   90.00
_cell.angle_beta   90.00
_cell.angle_gamma   90.00
#
_symmetry.space_group_name_H-M   'P 1'
#
loop_
_entity.id
_entity.type
_entity.pdbx_description
1 polymer ?
#
loop_
_entity_poly.entity_id
_entity_poly.type
_entity_poly.pdbx_seq_one_letter_code
_entity_poly.pdbx_strand_id
1 'polypeptide(L)'
;MSRAFLERCPRRHLVIHMDINRTIIQVDSAGQRTMEDALNGNIAANVWGRCEGDKWVAVLGPEEEGDRSGLVTFDRYVDSSYTEPPLMQELPKAERDRIWRDISAKRRSVVRTFTHAGQPGENYAQHVEEQRRVLTAAPKHSMIPSFFQLVNTLSELNWSFTMIFRTFGHDLANVLQEWRQFLFGEHVYQPQGALLGRMKEKYVPEATGCVFRAEDQIFFCVGPDKAAVVQYPEGAETLPPSEVLKQLSAMPSCKEVHQTNFMLLHDQILEYTSASNNVGGIVDYYPFWAQGAERRSGGKVFPVAITSSSSVTASVTPRFYVFFDDNIFIGEERSIVDLRDIVTGKSITDAAVERKYCVAVNPYKATVDKEYFVDCLAGIIRLQLGEDEVCID
;
A
#
# COMPACT_ATOMS: atom_id res chain seq x y z
N MET A 1 0.39 -23.33 6.87
CA MET A 1 -0.47 -23.27 8.07
C MET A 1 -1.56 -22.20 7.98
N SER A 2 -1.30 -21.05 7.33
CA SER A 2 -2.25 -19.94 7.22
C SER A 2 -3.55 -20.29 6.50
N ARG A 3 -3.49 -21.03 5.38
CA ARG A 3 -4.70 -21.48 4.68
C ARG A 3 -5.65 -22.29 5.58
N ALA A 4 -5.15 -23.28 6.30
CA ALA A 4 -5.96 -24.08 7.24
C ALA A 4 -6.53 -23.26 8.40
N PHE A 5 -5.86 -22.17 8.80
CA PHE A 5 -6.45 -21.19 9.73
C PHE A 5 -7.59 -20.42 9.07
N LEU A 6 -7.36 -19.83 7.89
CA LEU A 6 -8.35 -19.08 7.11
C LEU A 6 -9.61 -19.92 6.80
N GLU A 7 -9.45 -21.22 6.53
CA GLU A 7 -10.56 -22.15 6.31
C GLU A 7 -11.56 -22.20 7.48
N ARG A 8 -11.07 -22.04 8.73
CA ARG A 8 -11.87 -22.11 9.96
C ARG A 8 -12.41 -20.75 10.43
N CYS A 9 -11.93 -19.64 9.87
CA CYS A 9 -12.36 -18.30 10.26
C CYS A 9 -13.82 -18.01 9.87
N PRO A 10 -14.53 -17.16 10.64
CA PRO A 10 -15.87 -16.72 10.26
C PRO A 10 -15.83 -16.00 8.91
N ARG A 11 -16.81 -16.27 8.05
CA ARG A 11 -16.91 -15.71 6.68
C ARG A 11 -17.48 -14.28 6.68
N ARG A 12 -16.89 -13.40 7.49
CA ARG A 12 -17.14 -11.95 7.47
C ARG A 12 -16.56 -11.38 6.17
N HIS A 13 -17.25 -10.42 5.55
CA HIS A 13 -16.74 -9.81 4.32
C HIS A 13 -15.38 -9.13 4.56
N LEU A 14 -14.42 -9.34 3.66
CA LEU A 14 -13.09 -8.74 3.71
C LEU A 14 -13.07 -7.42 2.95
N VAL A 15 -12.52 -6.35 3.52
CA VAL A 15 -12.24 -5.09 2.83
C VAL A 15 -10.72 -4.93 2.76
N ILE A 16 -10.17 -5.11 1.56
CA ILE A 16 -8.74 -5.15 1.30
C ILE A 16 -8.37 -3.91 0.51
N HIS A 17 -7.58 -3.04 1.12
CA HIS A 17 -6.89 -1.96 0.44
C HIS A 17 -5.48 -2.44 0.10
N MET A 18 -5.12 -2.34 -1.17
CA MET A 18 -3.85 -2.82 -1.69
C MET A 18 -3.14 -1.67 -2.37
N ASP A 19 -2.06 -1.17 -1.79
CA ASP A 19 -1.18 -0.27 -2.52
C ASP A 19 -0.59 -0.96 -3.76
N ILE A 20 -0.25 -0.15 -4.78
CA ILE A 20 0.31 -0.64 -6.03
C ILE A 20 1.84 -0.68 -6.00
N ASN A 21 2.48 0.48 -5.81
CA ASN A 21 3.91 0.68 -6.08
C ASN A 21 4.76 0.09 -4.96
N ARG A 22 5.75 -0.74 -5.28
CA ARG A 22 6.57 -1.55 -4.34
C ARG A 22 5.78 -2.52 -3.44
N THR A 23 4.47 -2.54 -3.55
CA THR A 23 3.58 -3.46 -2.84
C THR A 23 3.22 -4.67 -3.72
N ILE A 24 2.55 -4.45 -4.86
CA ILE A 24 2.22 -5.51 -5.83
C ILE A 24 2.94 -5.34 -7.17
N ILE A 25 3.53 -4.19 -7.46
CA ILE A 25 4.40 -3.94 -8.62
C ILE A 25 5.76 -3.46 -8.12
N GLN A 26 6.86 -4.11 -8.53
CA GLN A 26 8.21 -3.76 -8.07
C GLN A 26 8.91 -2.68 -8.92
N VAL A 27 8.50 -2.53 -10.18
CA VAL A 27 9.10 -1.60 -11.14
C VAL A 27 7.98 -0.74 -11.69
N ASP A 28 7.92 0.51 -11.27
CA ASP A 28 6.95 1.46 -11.78
C ASP A 28 7.48 2.19 -13.02
N SER A 29 6.55 2.74 -13.80
CA SER A 29 6.88 3.49 -15.02
C SER A 29 7.25 4.96 -14.73
N ALA A 30 6.93 5.45 -13.53
CA ALA A 30 7.08 6.84 -13.12
C ALA A 30 8.46 7.13 -12.48
N GLY A 31 9.04 6.15 -11.80
CA GLY A 31 10.35 6.23 -11.19
C GLY A 31 11.43 6.03 -12.24
N GLN A 32 12.41 6.92 -12.26
CA GLN A 32 13.64 6.76 -13.07
C GLN A 32 14.53 5.60 -12.58
N ARG A 33 13.95 4.55 -11.98
CA ARG A 33 14.61 3.38 -11.43
C ARG A 33 14.51 2.24 -12.43
N THR A 34 15.65 1.62 -12.71
CA THR A 34 15.67 0.36 -13.43
C THR A 34 15.15 -0.76 -12.54
N MET A 35 14.78 -1.90 -13.14
CA MET A 35 14.48 -3.11 -12.39
C MET A 35 15.63 -3.48 -11.45
N GLU A 36 16.88 -3.37 -11.90
CA GLU A 36 18.04 -3.69 -11.06
C GLU A 36 18.16 -2.78 -9.84
N ASP A 37 17.86 -1.48 -9.96
CA ASP A 37 17.85 -0.55 -8.84
C ASP A 37 16.80 -0.95 -7.79
N ALA A 38 15.60 -1.34 -8.23
CA ALA A 38 14.52 -1.76 -7.35
C ALA A 38 14.89 -3.06 -6.60
N LEU A 39 15.40 -4.05 -7.31
CA LEU A 39 15.78 -5.35 -6.73
C LEU A 39 16.94 -5.20 -5.74
N ASN A 40 17.97 -4.43 -6.07
CA ASN A 40 19.06 -4.12 -5.13
C ASN A 40 18.53 -3.39 -3.88
N GLY A 41 17.63 -2.42 -4.08
CA GLY A 41 17.00 -1.71 -2.97
C GLY A 41 16.23 -2.63 -2.03
N ASN A 42 15.53 -3.63 -2.57
CA ASN A 42 14.86 -4.63 -1.76
C ASN A 42 15.86 -5.48 -0.95
N ILE A 43 17.01 -5.84 -1.52
CA ILE A 43 18.05 -6.60 -0.79
C ILE A 43 18.71 -5.73 0.29
N ALA A 44 19.02 -4.46 -0.01
CA ALA A 44 19.56 -3.51 0.97
C ALA A 44 18.64 -3.31 2.18
N ALA A 45 17.31 -3.37 1.98
CA ALA A 45 16.31 -3.27 3.03
C ALA A 45 16.09 -4.57 3.82
N ASN A 46 16.74 -5.67 3.42
CA ASN A 46 16.54 -6.98 4.02
C ASN A 46 17.83 -7.66 4.50
N VAL A 47 19.01 -7.17 4.13
CA VAL A 47 20.27 -7.64 4.72
C VAL A 47 20.60 -6.81 5.95
N TRP A 48 20.81 -7.50 7.07
CA TRP A 48 21.12 -6.93 8.37
C TRP A 48 22.62 -7.00 8.64
N GLY A 49 23.15 -5.96 9.28
CA GLY A 49 24.57 -5.87 9.58
C GLY A 49 24.87 -5.05 10.82
N ARG A 50 26.15 -4.97 11.17
CA ARG A 50 26.67 -4.17 12.29
C ARG A 50 27.46 -2.99 11.78
N CYS A 51 27.38 -1.88 12.51
CA CYS A 51 28.27 -0.75 12.30
C CYS A 51 29.58 -0.99 13.05
N GLU A 52 30.67 -1.13 12.32
CA GLU A 52 32.04 -1.28 12.82
C GLU A 52 32.83 -0.02 12.45
N GLY A 53 32.85 0.97 13.36
CA GLY A 53 33.38 2.30 13.08
C GLY A 53 32.56 3.01 12.00
N ASP A 54 33.22 3.48 10.93
CA ASP A 54 32.59 4.16 9.80
C ASP A 54 32.12 3.20 8.69
N LYS A 55 32.03 1.89 8.98
CA LYS A 55 31.65 0.86 8.02
C LYS A 55 30.48 0.05 8.51
N TRP A 56 29.67 -0.42 7.58
CA TRP A 56 28.64 -1.41 7.80
C TRP A 56 29.11 -2.76 7.26
N VAL A 57 28.93 -3.83 8.05
CA VAL A 57 29.32 -5.19 7.71
C VAL A 57 28.11 -6.10 7.80
N ALA A 58 27.81 -6.84 6.73
CA ALA A 58 26.68 -7.75 6.67
C ALA A 58 26.85 -8.91 7.66
N VAL A 59 25.73 -9.33 8.28
CA VAL A 59 25.66 -10.40 9.27
C VAL A 59 24.57 -11.42 8.93
N LEU A 60 23.37 -10.96 8.57
CA LEU A 60 22.25 -11.84 8.23
C LEU A 60 21.58 -11.42 6.91
N GLY A 61 21.33 -12.39 6.05
CA GLY A 61 20.56 -12.23 4.81
C GLY A 61 19.03 -12.09 5.01
N PRO A 62 18.26 -11.87 3.93
CA PRO A 62 16.81 -11.64 3.98
C PRO A 62 16.01 -12.76 4.65
N GLU A 63 16.43 -14.01 4.46
CA GLU A 63 15.74 -15.22 4.91
C GLU A 63 16.48 -15.92 6.05
N GLU A 64 17.63 -15.40 6.45
CA GLU A 64 18.44 -16.02 7.50
C GLU A 64 17.79 -15.78 8.86
N GLU A 65 17.60 -16.86 9.60
CA GLU A 65 17.22 -16.84 11.00
C GLU A 65 18.40 -16.39 11.87
N GLY A 66 18.14 -15.63 12.91
CA GLY A 66 19.17 -15.16 13.82
C GLY A 66 18.70 -14.02 14.72
N ASP A 67 19.51 -13.72 15.73
CA ASP A 67 19.27 -12.56 16.59
C ASP A 67 19.60 -11.28 15.82
N ARG A 68 18.58 -10.44 15.62
CA ARG A 68 18.69 -9.14 14.96
C ARG A 68 18.93 -8.00 15.96
N SER A 69 19.06 -8.30 17.25
CA SER A 69 19.29 -7.30 18.29
C SER A 69 20.59 -6.53 18.02
N GLY A 70 20.46 -5.20 17.93
CA GLY A 70 21.58 -4.30 17.62
C GLY A 70 22.06 -4.32 16.18
N LEU A 71 21.39 -5.07 15.28
CA LEU A 71 21.66 -5.00 13.85
C LEU A 71 20.83 -3.89 13.20
N VAL A 72 21.34 -3.34 12.09
CA VAL A 72 20.61 -2.42 11.22
C VAL A 72 20.69 -2.91 9.79
N THR A 73 19.62 -2.71 9.02
CA THR A 73 19.61 -2.97 7.60
C THR A 73 20.52 -1.98 6.85
N PHE A 74 21.04 -2.39 5.69
CA PHE A 74 21.93 -1.53 4.92
C PHE A 74 21.24 -0.23 4.47
N ASP A 75 19.96 -0.31 4.07
CA ASP A 75 19.16 0.87 3.70
C ASP A 75 19.07 1.89 4.87
N ARG A 76 18.82 1.43 6.10
CA ARG A 76 18.76 2.27 7.29
C ARG A 76 20.11 2.84 7.67
N TYR A 77 21.18 2.06 7.49
CA TYR A 77 22.54 2.56 7.64
C TYR A 77 22.81 3.72 6.67
N VAL A 78 22.45 3.57 5.40
CA VAL A 78 22.59 4.61 4.37
C VAL A 78 21.74 5.83 4.71
N ASP A 79 20.48 5.65 5.14
CA ASP A 79 19.62 6.75 5.58
C ASP A 79 20.24 7.55 6.74
N SER A 80 20.83 6.85 7.71
CA SER A 80 21.53 7.47 8.85
C SER A 80 22.86 8.15 8.48
N SER A 81 23.48 7.73 7.37
CA SER A 81 24.75 8.31 6.89
C SER A 81 24.53 9.58 6.08
N TYR A 82 23.34 9.76 5.51
CA TYR A 82 22.98 10.92 4.68
C TYR A 82 21.74 11.60 5.26
N THR A 83 21.84 12.14 6.48
CA THR A 83 20.72 12.83 7.14
C THR A 83 20.49 14.24 6.62
N GLU A 84 19.30 14.77 6.92
CA GLU A 84 18.99 16.19 6.78
C GLU A 84 20.04 17.06 7.52
N PRO A 85 20.58 18.11 6.86
CA PRO A 85 21.46 19.07 7.51
C PRO A 85 20.73 19.85 8.61
N PRO A 86 21.43 20.27 9.69
CA PRO A 86 20.85 21.14 10.70
C PRO A 86 20.21 22.39 10.09
N LEU A 87 19.06 22.81 10.64
CA LEU A 87 18.29 24.00 10.23
C LEU A 87 17.70 23.95 8.81
N MET A 88 17.73 22.82 8.11
CA MET A 88 17.14 22.71 6.77
C MET A 88 15.65 23.07 6.77
N GLN A 89 14.90 22.78 7.82
CA GLN A 89 13.49 23.18 7.94
C GLN A 89 13.24 24.70 7.93
N GLU A 90 14.23 25.50 8.29
CA GLU A 90 14.16 26.97 8.31
C GLU A 90 14.41 27.60 6.92
N LEU A 91 14.88 26.80 5.97
CA LEU A 91 15.17 27.26 4.61
C LEU A 91 13.89 27.45 3.77
N PRO A 92 13.93 28.31 2.74
CA PRO A 92 12.85 28.43 1.76
C PRO A 92 12.53 27.09 1.10
N LYS A 93 11.25 26.82 0.80
CA LYS A 93 10.78 25.55 0.21
C LYS A 93 11.62 25.08 -0.98
N ALA A 94 11.91 25.97 -1.93
CA ALA A 94 12.70 25.62 -3.12
C ALA A 94 14.12 25.12 -2.79
N GLU A 95 14.73 25.65 -1.73
CA GLU A 95 16.06 25.23 -1.28
C GLU A 95 15.99 23.90 -0.52
N ARG A 96 14.98 23.72 0.35
CA ARG A 96 14.70 22.43 0.99
C ARG A 96 14.49 21.32 -0.04
N ASP A 97 13.67 21.58 -1.06
CA ASP A 97 13.39 20.61 -2.13
C ASP A 97 14.65 20.28 -2.93
N ARG A 98 15.60 21.22 -3.09
CA ARG A 98 16.89 20.95 -3.72
C ARG A 98 17.79 20.07 -2.85
N ILE A 99 17.96 20.42 -1.58
CA ILE A 99 18.80 19.65 -0.63
C ILE A 99 18.25 18.23 -0.49
N TRP A 100 16.94 18.07 -0.33
CA TRP A 100 16.29 16.76 -0.22
C TRP A 100 16.51 15.91 -1.48
N ARG A 101 16.43 16.51 -2.67
CA ARG A 101 16.72 15.82 -3.93
C ARG A 101 18.16 15.31 -3.97
N ASP A 102 19.13 16.10 -3.52
CA ASP A 102 20.54 15.72 -3.51
C ASP A 102 20.83 14.60 -2.51
N ILE A 103 20.27 14.68 -1.30
CA ILE A 103 20.37 13.62 -0.27
C ILE A 103 19.76 12.32 -0.79
N SER A 104 18.53 12.40 -1.31
CA SER A 104 17.81 11.25 -1.83
C SER A 104 18.54 10.62 -3.02
N ALA A 105 19.15 11.43 -3.89
CA ALA A 105 19.96 10.94 -5.00
C ALA A 105 21.23 10.21 -4.51
N LYS A 106 21.91 10.73 -3.49
CA LYS A 106 23.07 10.06 -2.88
C LYS A 106 22.67 8.71 -2.27
N ARG A 107 21.63 8.68 -1.43
CA ARG A 107 21.11 7.44 -0.83
C ARG A 107 20.79 6.39 -1.90
N ARG A 108 20.05 6.78 -2.95
CA ARG A 108 19.73 5.90 -4.09
C ARG A 108 20.98 5.37 -4.79
N SER A 109 22.00 6.22 -4.98
CA SER A 109 23.23 5.83 -5.67
C SER A 109 24.02 4.75 -4.93
N VAL A 110 23.98 4.73 -3.60
CA VAL A 110 24.62 3.72 -2.75
C VAL A 110 23.79 2.44 -2.69
N VAL A 111 22.49 2.57 -2.44
CA VAL A 111 21.58 1.42 -2.30
C VAL A 111 21.47 0.62 -3.59
N ARG A 112 21.43 1.27 -4.76
CA ARG A 112 21.22 0.58 -6.05
C ARG A 112 22.38 -0.34 -6.46
N THR A 113 23.56 -0.14 -5.90
CA THR A 113 24.75 -0.96 -6.19
C THR A 113 25.07 -1.92 -5.05
N PHE A 114 24.19 -2.07 -4.06
CA PHE A 114 24.49 -2.77 -2.81
C PHE A 114 25.10 -4.16 -3.00
N THR A 115 24.62 -4.93 -3.99
CA THR A 115 25.10 -6.29 -4.26
C THR A 115 26.10 -6.36 -5.43
N HIS A 116 26.62 -5.24 -5.92
CA HIS A 116 27.65 -5.23 -6.97
C HIS A 116 28.99 -5.72 -6.42
N ALA A 117 29.89 -6.14 -7.32
CA ALA A 117 31.22 -6.60 -6.94
C ALA A 117 31.99 -5.54 -6.13
N GLY A 118 32.56 -5.95 -5.01
CA GLY A 118 33.27 -5.09 -4.06
C GLY A 118 32.38 -4.28 -3.12
N GLN A 119 31.05 -4.45 -3.17
CA GLN A 119 30.10 -3.76 -2.30
C GLN A 119 29.71 -4.62 -1.10
N PRO A 120 29.22 -4.02 0.00
CA PRO A 120 28.98 -4.74 1.26
C PRO A 120 27.98 -5.90 1.16
N GLY A 121 27.11 -5.89 0.14
CA GLY A 121 26.10 -6.90 -0.11
C GLY A 121 26.45 -7.90 -1.22
N GLU A 122 27.69 -7.94 -1.73
CA GLU A 122 28.09 -8.77 -2.88
C GLU A 122 27.64 -10.24 -2.74
N ASN A 123 27.81 -10.83 -1.55
CA ASN A 123 27.44 -12.23 -1.27
C ASN A 123 25.93 -12.49 -1.35
N TYR A 124 25.09 -11.46 -1.40
CA TYR A 124 23.63 -11.55 -1.50
C TYR A 124 23.10 -11.27 -2.91
N ALA A 125 23.97 -11.14 -3.91
CA ALA A 125 23.58 -10.93 -5.31
C ALA A 125 22.63 -12.01 -5.85
N GLN A 126 22.70 -13.24 -5.32
CA GLN A 126 21.77 -14.32 -5.68
C GLN A 126 20.30 -13.96 -5.42
N HIS A 127 19.99 -13.17 -4.40
CA HIS A 127 18.62 -12.76 -4.08
C HIS A 127 18.09 -11.65 -5.02
N VAL A 128 18.99 -10.91 -5.68
CA VAL A 128 18.61 -10.03 -6.80
C VAL A 128 18.17 -10.88 -7.99
N GLU A 129 18.92 -11.94 -8.29
CA GLU A 129 18.60 -12.85 -9.40
C GLU A 129 17.33 -13.66 -9.14
N GLU A 130 17.09 -14.07 -7.90
CA GLU A 130 15.86 -14.73 -7.48
C GLU A 130 14.61 -13.89 -7.77
N GLN A 131 14.60 -12.62 -7.31
CA GLN A 131 13.50 -11.70 -7.62
C GLN A 131 13.35 -11.48 -9.13
N ARG A 132 14.47 -11.33 -9.86
CA ARG A 132 14.46 -11.13 -11.31
C ARG A 132 13.78 -12.28 -12.03
N ARG A 133 14.09 -13.53 -11.66
CA ARG A 133 13.44 -14.72 -12.22
C ARG A 133 11.93 -14.69 -12.03
N VAL A 134 11.46 -14.29 -10.85
CA VAL A 134 10.02 -14.16 -10.59
C VAL A 134 9.38 -13.07 -11.46
N LEU A 135 9.94 -11.86 -11.46
CA LEU A 135 9.38 -10.72 -12.20
C LEU A 135 9.41 -10.93 -13.72
N THR A 136 10.35 -11.71 -14.23
CA THR A 136 10.48 -12.00 -15.68
C THR A 136 9.72 -13.24 -16.13
N ALA A 137 9.16 -14.03 -15.20
CA ALA A 137 8.37 -15.23 -15.54
C ALA A 137 7.04 -14.89 -16.23
N ALA A 138 6.52 -13.68 -16.02
CA ALA A 138 5.27 -13.19 -16.62
C ALA A 138 5.57 -12.01 -17.56
N PRO A 139 6.15 -12.25 -18.75
CA PRO A 139 6.51 -11.15 -19.65
C PRO A 139 5.26 -10.35 -20.03
N LYS A 140 5.37 -9.02 -20.01
CA LYS A 140 4.29 -8.01 -20.25
C LYS A 140 3.34 -7.76 -19.08
N HIS A 141 3.55 -8.39 -17.94
CA HIS A 141 2.77 -8.19 -16.72
C HIS A 141 3.69 -7.73 -15.60
N SER A 142 3.13 -6.96 -14.67
CA SER A 142 3.90 -6.26 -13.64
C SER A 142 3.52 -6.69 -12.22
N MET A 143 2.31 -7.25 -12.01
CA MET A 143 1.88 -7.67 -10.68
C MET A 143 2.59 -8.96 -10.25
N ILE A 144 3.00 -8.98 -8.99
CA ILE A 144 3.74 -10.09 -8.40
C ILE A 144 2.84 -11.31 -8.12
N PRO A 145 3.41 -12.54 -8.13
CA PRO A 145 2.63 -13.79 -8.08
C PRO A 145 1.83 -13.96 -6.79
N SER A 146 2.38 -13.47 -5.66
CA SER A 146 1.75 -13.60 -4.34
C SER A 146 0.41 -12.89 -4.24
N PHE A 147 0.18 -11.83 -5.04
CA PHE A 147 -1.12 -11.18 -5.14
C PHE A 147 -2.17 -12.14 -5.74
N PHE A 148 -1.83 -12.82 -6.84
CA PHE A 148 -2.73 -13.79 -7.47
C PHE A 148 -2.99 -15.01 -6.57
N GLN A 149 -1.99 -15.43 -5.80
CA GLN A 149 -2.15 -16.48 -4.79
C GLN A 149 -3.16 -16.08 -3.70
N LEU A 150 -3.12 -14.81 -3.24
CA LEU A 150 -4.11 -14.28 -2.29
C LEU A 150 -5.53 -14.37 -2.86
N VAL A 151 -5.78 -13.80 -4.05
CA VAL A 151 -7.14 -13.77 -4.61
C VAL A 151 -7.67 -15.15 -5.00
N ASN A 152 -6.82 -16.04 -5.48
CA ASN A 152 -7.19 -17.44 -5.71
C ASN A 152 -7.57 -18.14 -4.40
N THR A 153 -6.78 -17.96 -3.34
CA THR A 153 -7.09 -18.53 -2.02
C THR A 153 -8.45 -18.03 -1.52
N LEU A 154 -8.71 -16.73 -1.59
CA LEU A 154 -10.02 -16.18 -1.18
C LEU A 154 -11.17 -16.76 -1.99
N SER A 155 -10.97 -16.94 -3.29
CA SER A 155 -11.97 -17.47 -4.20
C SER A 155 -12.29 -18.95 -3.98
N GLU A 156 -11.27 -19.76 -3.73
CA GLU A 156 -11.41 -21.18 -3.40
C GLU A 156 -12.10 -21.38 -2.06
N LEU A 157 -11.83 -20.51 -1.08
CA LEU A 157 -12.53 -20.47 0.20
C LEU A 157 -13.95 -19.90 0.11
N ASN A 158 -14.36 -19.46 -1.09
CA ASN A 158 -15.62 -18.76 -1.36
C ASN A 158 -15.83 -17.57 -0.41
N TRP A 159 -14.74 -16.89 -0.05
CA TRP A 159 -14.73 -15.81 0.93
C TRP A 159 -14.99 -14.49 0.22
N SER A 160 -16.11 -13.83 0.53
CA SER A 160 -16.44 -12.55 -0.09
C SER A 160 -15.44 -11.46 0.31
N PHE A 161 -14.98 -10.69 -0.67
CA PHE A 161 -14.04 -9.60 -0.46
C PHE A 161 -14.37 -8.39 -1.34
N THR A 162 -13.92 -7.23 -0.90
CA THR A 162 -13.75 -5.99 -1.66
C THR A 162 -12.26 -5.72 -1.80
N MET A 163 -11.80 -5.56 -3.04
CA MET A 163 -10.42 -5.23 -3.37
C MET A 163 -10.35 -3.80 -3.91
N ILE A 164 -9.60 -2.94 -3.23
CA ILE A 164 -9.41 -1.54 -3.60
C ILE A 164 -7.94 -1.30 -3.82
N PHE A 165 -7.54 -1.16 -5.08
CA PHE A 165 -6.19 -0.75 -5.43
C PHE A 165 -5.97 0.73 -5.09
N ARG A 166 -4.86 1.05 -4.44
CA ARG A 166 -4.50 2.39 -3.98
C ARG A 166 -3.20 2.82 -4.62
N THR A 167 -3.11 4.09 -5.03
CA THR A 167 -1.85 4.65 -5.50
C THR A 167 -1.87 6.18 -5.42
N PHE A 168 -0.70 6.79 -5.26
CA PHE A 168 -0.50 8.21 -5.52
C PHE A 168 -0.09 8.49 -6.98
N GLY A 169 0.30 7.45 -7.72
CA GLY A 169 0.91 7.51 -9.04
C GLY A 169 -0.06 7.28 -10.19
N HIS A 170 0.44 6.65 -11.26
CA HIS A 170 -0.25 6.53 -12.56
C HIS A 170 -0.48 5.08 -13.00
N ASP A 171 -0.08 4.10 -12.21
CA ASP A 171 -0.11 2.68 -12.61
C ASP A 171 -1.49 2.02 -12.46
N LEU A 172 -2.50 2.75 -11.95
CA LEU A 172 -3.82 2.18 -11.67
C LEU A 172 -4.46 1.55 -12.92
N ALA A 173 -4.46 2.24 -14.07
CA ALA A 173 -5.04 1.72 -15.30
C ALA A 173 -4.37 0.40 -15.75
N ASN A 174 -3.04 0.31 -15.61
CA ASN A 174 -2.28 -0.90 -15.95
C ASN A 174 -2.62 -2.06 -15.02
N VAL A 175 -2.73 -1.80 -13.71
CA VAL A 175 -3.12 -2.80 -12.71
C VAL A 175 -4.52 -3.34 -12.98
N LEU A 176 -5.49 -2.48 -13.26
CA LEU A 176 -6.86 -2.91 -13.57
C LEU A 176 -6.93 -3.70 -14.89
N GLN A 177 -6.12 -3.33 -15.89
CA GLN A 177 -6.00 -4.09 -17.13
C GLN A 177 -5.44 -5.49 -16.87
N GLU A 178 -4.38 -5.62 -16.08
CA GLU A 178 -3.75 -6.90 -15.76
C GLU A 178 -4.65 -7.77 -14.86
N TRP A 179 -5.38 -7.16 -13.91
CA TRP A 179 -6.44 -7.82 -13.15
C TRP A 179 -7.49 -8.44 -14.07
N ARG A 180 -7.95 -7.70 -15.09
CA ARG A 180 -8.90 -8.20 -16.07
C ARG A 180 -8.34 -9.37 -16.87
N GLN A 181 -7.10 -9.25 -17.37
CA GLN A 181 -6.43 -10.36 -18.06
C GLN A 181 -6.38 -11.61 -17.18
N PHE A 182 -6.06 -11.46 -15.90
CA PHE A 182 -6.12 -12.55 -14.93
C PHE A 182 -7.52 -13.14 -14.79
N LEU A 183 -8.54 -12.31 -14.52
CA LEU A 183 -9.91 -12.76 -14.32
C LEU A 183 -10.46 -13.54 -15.52
N PHE A 184 -10.09 -13.16 -16.74
CA PHE A 184 -10.53 -13.82 -17.96
C PHE A 184 -9.71 -15.07 -18.34
N GLY A 185 -8.57 -15.32 -17.69
CA GLY A 185 -7.68 -16.45 -17.95
C GLY A 185 -6.61 -16.18 -19.02
N GLU A 186 -6.37 -14.91 -19.34
CA GLU A 186 -5.38 -14.45 -20.32
C GLU A 186 -3.99 -14.19 -19.69
N HIS A 187 -3.92 -14.20 -18.36
CA HIS A 187 -2.68 -14.05 -17.59
C HIS A 187 -1.96 -15.39 -17.39
N VAL A 188 -0.64 -15.38 -17.15
CA VAL A 188 0.12 -16.61 -16.87
C VAL A 188 -0.37 -17.31 -15.59
N TYR A 189 -0.74 -16.52 -14.59
CA TYR A 189 -1.48 -17.00 -13.42
C TYR A 189 -2.95 -17.12 -13.77
N GLN A 190 -3.53 -18.28 -13.51
CA GLN A 190 -4.91 -18.58 -13.88
C GLN A 190 -5.84 -18.35 -12.68
N PRO A 191 -7.06 -17.84 -12.91
CA PRO A 191 -8.04 -17.62 -11.85
C PRO A 191 -8.61 -18.97 -11.39
N GLN A 192 -8.72 -19.15 -10.08
CA GLN A 192 -9.16 -20.41 -9.44
C GLN A 192 -10.28 -20.14 -8.44
N GLY A 193 -11.12 -21.15 -8.19
CA GLY A 193 -12.22 -21.07 -7.22
C GLY A 193 -13.52 -20.46 -7.76
N ALA A 194 -14.61 -20.71 -7.03
CA ALA A 194 -15.96 -20.41 -7.49
C ALA A 194 -16.31 -18.91 -7.48
N LEU A 195 -15.67 -18.13 -6.61
CA LEU A 195 -15.96 -16.69 -6.51
C LEU A 195 -15.51 -15.94 -7.77
N LEU A 196 -14.27 -16.15 -8.21
CA LEU A 196 -13.73 -15.56 -9.43
C LEU A 196 -14.50 -16.02 -10.67
N GLY A 197 -14.94 -17.29 -10.70
CA GLY A 197 -15.84 -17.79 -11.74
C GLY A 197 -17.12 -16.97 -11.86
N ARG A 198 -17.79 -16.70 -10.72
CA ARG A 198 -18.99 -15.85 -10.69
C ARG A 198 -18.69 -14.38 -11.05
N MET A 199 -17.54 -13.86 -10.62
CA MET A 199 -17.11 -12.49 -10.99
C MET A 199 -16.88 -12.36 -12.49
N LYS A 200 -16.31 -13.39 -13.14
CA LYS A 200 -16.16 -13.45 -14.59
C LYS A 200 -17.51 -13.52 -15.32
N GLU A 201 -18.42 -14.39 -14.86
CA GLU A 201 -19.76 -14.55 -15.46
C GLU A 201 -20.60 -13.27 -15.41
N LYS A 202 -20.50 -12.52 -14.30
CA LYS A 202 -21.24 -11.28 -14.08
C LYS A 202 -20.36 -10.04 -14.19
N TYR A 203 -19.32 -10.10 -15.02
CA TYR A 203 -18.29 -9.06 -15.07
C TYR A 203 -18.87 -7.66 -15.28
N VAL A 204 -18.44 -6.74 -14.42
CA VAL A 204 -18.69 -5.30 -14.51
C VAL A 204 -17.32 -4.62 -14.44
N PRO A 205 -17.01 -3.65 -15.33
CA PRO A 205 -15.76 -2.91 -15.26
C PRO A 205 -15.50 -2.32 -13.88
N GLU A 206 -14.23 -2.35 -13.50
CA GLU A 206 -13.77 -1.96 -12.17
C GLU A 206 -14.10 -0.48 -11.89
N ALA A 207 -14.58 -0.20 -10.69
CA ALA A 207 -14.82 1.14 -10.21
C ALA A 207 -13.50 1.91 -10.11
N THR A 208 -13.47 3.16 -10.57
CA THR A 208 -12.30 4.04 -10.44
C THR A 208 -12.71 5.33 -9.76
N GLY A 209 -11.87 5.87 -8.91
CA GLY A 209 -12.11 7.17 -8.31
C GLY A 209 -10.82 7.83 -7.86
N CYS A 210 -10.94 9.04 -7.34
CA CYS A 210 -9.84 9.70 -6.66
C CYS A 210 -10.33 10.44 -5.42
N VAL A 211 -9.44 10.60 -4.46
CA VAL A 211 -9.66 11.44 -3.28
C VAL A 211 -8.98 12.77 -3.53
N PHE A 212 -9.61 13.86 -3.09
CA PHE A 212 -8.98 15.18 -2.98
C PHE A 212 -9.07 15.63 -1.52
N ARG A 213 -8.00 16.27 -1.03
CA ARG A 213 -7.92 16.80 0.34
C ARG A 213 -7.38 18.22 0.31
N ALA A 214 -8.02 19.09 1.08
CA ALA A 214 -7.58 20.45 1.33
C ALA A 214 -7.97 20.80 2.76
N GLU A 215 -7.00 21.19 3.60
CA GLU A 215 -7.21 21.49 5.02
C GLU A 215 -7.98 20.38 5.76
N ASP A 216 -9.18 20.68 6.26
CA ASP A 216 -10.11 19.76 6.93
C ASP A 216 -11.14 19.13 5.98
N GLN A 217 -11.10 19.49 4.69
CA GLN A 217 -12.03 19.04 3.68
C GLN A 217 -11.52 17.80 2.97
N ILE A 218 -12.46 16.89 2.69
CA ILE A 218 -12.23 15.70 1.89
C ILE A 218 -13.33 15.57 0.85
N PHE A 219 -12.91 15.23 -0.36
CA PHE A 219 -13.80 15.00 -1.48
C PHE A 219 -13.49 13.65 -2.10
N PHE A 220 -14.53 12.94 -2.50
CA PHE A 220 -14.43 11.70 -3.26
C PHE A 220 -15.02 11.91 -4.64
N CYS A 221 -14.19 11.69 -5.67
CA CYS A 221 -14.58 11.78 -7.07
C CYS A 221 -14.79 10.37 -7.62
N VAL A 222 -15.97 10.14 -8.18
CA VAL A 222 -16.37 8.88 -8.80
C VAL A 222 -16.06 8.92 -10.29
N GLY A 223 -15.29 7.96 -10.79
CA GLY A 223 -14.96 7.77 -12.20
C GLY A 223 -13.50 8.00 -12.59
N PRO A 224 -12.76 9.01 -12.08
CA PRO A 224 -11.38 9.24 -12.52
C PRO A 224 -10.45 8.09 -12.12
N ASP A 225 -9.56 7.70 -13.03
CA ASP A 225 -8.43 6.80 -12.79
C ASP A 225 -7.11 7.55 -12.60
N LYS A 226 -7.20 8.87 -12.39
CA LYS A 226 -6.09 9.81 -12.25
C LYS A 226 -6.27 10.68 -11.02
N ALA A 227 -5.16 11.22 -10.53
CA ALA A 227 -5.14 12.11 -9.37
C ALA A 227 -6.04 13.34 -9.58
N ALA A 228 -6.62 13.82 -8.48
CA ALA A 228 -7.38 15.06 -8.47
C ALA A 228 -6.52 16.25 -8.90
N VAL A 229 -7.09 17.14 -9.70
CA VAL A 229 -6.43 18.38 -10.16
C VAL A 229 -7.30 19.55 -9.78
N VAL A 230 -6.77 20.41 -8.90
CA VAL A 230 -7.39 21.66 -8.46
C VAL A 230 -6.37 22.78 -8.61
N GLN A 231 -6.77 23.87 -9.25
CA GLN A 231 -5.97 25.05 -9.52
C GLN A 231 -6.35 26.17 -8.56
N TYR A 232 -5.33 26.73 -7.91
CA TYR A 232 -5.46 27.86 -7.00
C TYR A 232 -5.13 29.16 -7.76
N PRO A 233 -5.95 30.23 -7.63
CA PRO A 233 -5.59 31.55 -8.10
C PRO A 233 -4.25 32.01 -7.53
N GLU A 234 -3.56 32.90 -8.25
CA GLU A 234 -2.27 33.43 -7.79
C GLU A 234 -2.42 34.11 -6.41
N GLY A 235 -1.59 33.68 -5.45
CA GLY A 235 -1.63 34.16 -4.07
C GLY A 235 -2.73 33.57 -3.17
N ALA A 236 -3.60 32.69 -3.69
CA ALA A 236 -4.61 32.02 -2.88
C ALA A 236 -4.06 30.74 -2.24
N GLU A 237 -4.18 30.62 -0.92
CA GLU A 237 -3.81 29.42 -0.17
C GLU A 237 -4.97 28.42 -0.03
N THR A 238 -6.21 28.92 -0.10
CA THR A 238 -7.44 28.14 0.11
C THR A 238 -8.44 28.38 -1.02
N LEU A 239 -9.31 27.41 -1.26
CA LEU A 239 -10.45 27.54 -2.16
C LEU A 239 -11.76 27.23 -1.43
N PRO A 240 -12.86 27.96 -1.71
CA PRO A 240 -14.14 27.61 -1.15
C PRO A 240 -14.60 26.23 -1.69
N PRO A 241 -15.31 25.42 -0.88
CA PRO A 241 -15.78 24.09 -1.29
C PRO A 241 -16.52 24.07 -2.61
N SER A 242 -17.32 25.10 -2.89
CA SER A 242 -18.08 25.22 -4.14
C SER A 242 -17.19 25.31 -5.39
N GLU A 243 -16.04 25.99 -5.30
CA GLU A 243 -15.11 26.09 -6.42
C GLU A 243 -14.31 24.79 -6.57
N VAL A 244 -13.93 24.15 -5.46
CA VAL A 244 -13.32 22.81 -5.48
C VAL A 244 -14.25 21.81 -6.16
N LEU A 245 -15.52 21.75 -5.74
CA LEU A 245 -16.54 20.87 -6.34
C LEU A 245 -16.67 21.10 -7.85
N LYS A 246 -16.72 22.36 -8.27
CA LYS A 246 -16.84 22.73 -9.68
C LYS A 246 -15.63 22.26 -10.50
N GLN A 247 -14.41 22.45 -9.99
CA GLN A 247 -13.20 22.01 -10.68
C GLN A 247 -13.10 20.47 -10.74
N LEU A 248 -13.36 19.79 -9.62
CA LEU A 248 -13.34 18.33 -9.56
C LEU A 248 -14.41 17.71 -10.48
N SER A 249 -15.62 18.29 -10.52
CA SER A 249 -16.69 17.81 -11.40
C SER A 249 -16.39 17.98 -12.88
N ALA A 250 -15.50 18.92 -13.23
CA ALA A 250 -15.05 19.15 -14.59
C ALA A 250 -13.87 18.24 -14.99
N MET A 251 -13.34 17.41 -14.08
CA MET A 251 -12.25 16.50 -14.40
C MET A 251 -12.68 15.44 -15.43
N PRO A 252 -11.77 15.03 -16.34
CA PRO A 252 -12.04 13.93 -17.26
C PRO A 252 -12.49 12.66 -16.53
N SER A 253 -13.50 11.99 -17.09
CA SER A 253 -14.09 10.77 -16.54
C SER A 253 -14.77 10.91 -15.17
N CYS A 254 -14.83 12.12 -14.60
CA CYS A 254 -15.57 12.36 -13.37
C CYS A 254 -17.08 12.31 -13.62
N LYS A 255 -17.78 11.48 -12.85
CA LYS A 255 -19.22 11.28 -12.93
C LYS A 255 -19.93 12.01 -11.80
N GLU A 256 -19.38 11.89 -10.59
CA GLU A 256 -19.95 12.47 -9.37
C GLU A 256 -18.82 12.93 -8.45
N VAL A 257 -19.06 13.98 -7.68
CA VAL A 257 -18.15 14.46 -6.65
C VAL A 257 -18.93 14.63 -5.36
N HIS A 258 -18.44 14.02 -4.30
CA HIS A 258 -19.01 14.15 -2.96
C HIS A 258 -18.02 14.88 -2.07
N GLN A 259 -18.43 16.03 -1.52
CA GLN A 259 -17.81 16.51 -0.29
C GLN A 259 -18.21 15.53 0.83
N THR A 260 -17.23 14.98 1.54
CA THR A 260 -17.45 13.83 2.41
C THR A 260 -16.77 14.03 3.77
N ASN A 261 -16.85 13.01 4.62
CA ASN A 261 -16.11 12.87 5.87
C ASN A 261 -15.67 11.41 6.01
N PHE A 262 -14.97 11.03 7.09
CA PHE A 262 -14.43 9.67 7.20
C PHE A 262 -15.51 8.56 7.19
N MET A 263 -16.67 8.80 7.81
CA MET A 263 -17.77 7.85 7.83
C MET A 263 -18.43 7.72 6.44
N LEU A 264 -18.78 8.85 5.83
CA LEU A 264 -19.39 8.87 4.51
C LEU A 264 -18.44 8.33 3.45
N LEU A 265 -17.13 8.63 3.54
CA LEU A 265 -16.11 8.11 2.64
C LEU A 265 -16.02 6.59 2.72
N HIS A 266 -16.04 6.03 3.93
CA HIS A 266 -16.07 4.57 4.11
C HIS A 266 -17.25 3.94 3.37
N ASP A 267 -18.45 4.47 3.59
CA ASP A 267 -19.67 3.92 2.98
C ASP A 267 -19.67 4.12 1.45
N GLN A 268 -19.28 5.30 0.98
CA GLN A 268 -19.17 5.63 -0.45
C GLN A 268 -18.18 4.73 -1.18
N ILE A 269 -17.01 4.46 -0.60
CA ILE A 269 -16.01 3.56 -1.20
C ILE A 269 -16.59 2.14 -1.32
N LEU A 270 -17.23 1.62 -0.28
CA LEU A 270 -17.78 0.28 -0.28
C LEU A 270 -18.98 0.14 -1.22
N GLU A 271 -19.92 1.09 -1.19
CA GLU A 271 -21.08 1.11 -2.07
C GLU A 271 -20.62 1.17 -3.54
N TYR A 272 -19.73 2.10 -3.86
CA TYR A 272 -19.26 2.29 -5.22
C TYR A 272 -18.50 1.07 -5.74
N THR A 273 -17.60 0.51 -4.93
CA THR A 273 -16.83 -0.68 -5.33
C THR A 273 -17.72 -1.92 -5.44
N SER A 274 -18.78 -2.02 -4.63
CA SER A 274 -19.74 -3.14 -4.73
C SER A 274 -20.50 -3.16 -6.06
N ALA A 275 -20.72 -2.00 -6.67
CA ALA A 275 -21.35 -1.88 -7.98
C ALA A 275 -20.48 -2.44 -9.13
N SER A 276 -19.17 -2.61 -8.90
CA SER A 276 -18.21 -3.19 -9.85
C SER A 276 -17.68 -4.55 -9.38
N ASN A 277 -18.58 -5.42 -8.91
CA ASN A 277 -18.24 -6.75 -8.38
C ASN A 277 -17.21 -6.74 -7.23
N ASN A 278 -17.15 -5.66 -6.45
CA ASN A 278 -16.24 -5.48 -5.33
C ASN A 278 -14.75 -5.38 -5.73
N VAL A 279 -14.43 -4.96 -6.97
CA VAL A 279 -13.05 -4.60 -7.36
C VAL A 279 -13.02 -3.20 -7.92
N GLY A 280 -12.09 -2.38 -7.43
CA GLY A 280 -11.93 -1.00 -7.87
C GLY A 280 -10.57 -0.41 -7.52
N GLY A 281 -10.39 0.86 -7.88
CA GLY A 281 -9.16 1.61 -7.74
C GLY A 281 -9.41 3.03 -7.27
N ILE A 282 -8.57 3.53 -6.37
CA ILE A 282 -8.62 4.90 -5.89
C ILE A 282 -7.24 5.53 -6.01
N VAL A 283 -7.18 6.68 -6.69
CA VAL A 283 -5.98 7.52 -6.71
C VAL A 283 -6.02 8.51 -5.55
N ASP A 284 -5.06 8.38 -4.64
CA ASP A 284 -4.88 9.26 -3.49
C ASP A 284 -4.24 10.61 -3.89
N TYR A 285 -4.42 11.63 -3.06
CA TYR A 285 -3.96 12.99 -3.37
C TYR A 285 -2.56 13.27 -2.83
N TYR A 286 -1.53 12.99 -3.64
CA TYR A 286 -0.12 13.17 -3.26
C TYR A 286 0.23 14.60 -2.80
N PRO A 287 -0.25 15.68 -3.45
CA PRO A 287 0.10 17.04 -3.03
C PRO A 287 -0.25 17.33 -1.57
N PHE A 288 -1.37 16.81 -1.04
CA PHE A 288 -1.73 17.01 0.36
C PHE A 288 -0.80 16.26 1.31
N TRP A 289 -0.42 15.03 0.96
CA TRP A 289 0.55 14.25 1.74
C TRP A 289 1.93 14.93 1.76
N ALA A 290 2.42 15.35 0.59
CA ALA A 290 3.71 16.02 0.44
C ALA A 290 3.75 17.37 1.19
N GLN A 291 2.67 18.16 1.13
CA GLN A 291 2.56 19.41 1.90
C GLN A 291 2.54 19.18 3.42
N GLY A 292 1.98 18.05 3.86
CA GLY A 292 2.01 17.59 5.24
C GLY A 292 3.34 16.99 5.70
N ALA A 293 4.44 17.21 4.95
CA ALA A 293 5.75 16.61 5.19
C ALA A 293 5.71 15.08 5.27
N GLU A 294 4.88 14.46 4.42
CA GLU A 294 4.70 13.00 4.32
C GLU A 294 4.25 12.34 5.64
N ARG A 295 3.66 13.13 6.55
CA ARG A 295 3.04 12.60 7.77
C ARG A 295 1.76 11.86 7.45
N ARG A 296 1.45 10.85 8.26
CA ARG A 296 0.29 9.99 8.09
C ARG A 296 -1.02 10.73 8.02
N SER A 297 -1.20 11.84 8.74
CA SER A 297 -2.42 12.65 8.68
C SER A 297 -2.71 13.21 7.28
N GLY A 298 -1.68 13.31 6.42
CA GLY A 298 -1.79 13.69 5.02
C GLY A 298 -1.88 12.52 4.04
N GLY A 299 -1.65 11.30 4.52
CA GLY A 299 -1.51 10.10 3.70
C GLY A 299 -2.82 9.52 3.17
N LYS A 300 -2.77 8.24 2.80
CA LYS A 300 -3.90 7.49 2.23
C LYS A 300 -4.95 7.28 3.30
N VAL A 301 -6.11 7.92 3.15
CA VAL A 301 -7.18 7.85 4.13
C VAL A 301 -7.77 6.44 4.15
N PHE A 302 -7.71 5.80 5.32
CA PHE A 302 -8.22 4.46 5.57
C PHE A 302 -9.23 4.47 6.72
N PRO A 303 -10.50 4.77 6.43
CA PRO A 303 -11.55 4.79 7.43
C PRO A 303 -12.05 3.37 7.71
N VAL A 304 -12.06 2.97 8.98
CA VAL A 304 -12.47 1.62 9.41
C VAL A 304 -13.51 1.67 10.54
N ALA A 305 -14.40 0.68 10.56
CA ALA A 305 -15.34 0.47 11.65
C ALA A 305 -14.66 -0.32 12.79
N ILE A 306 -14.03 0.38 13.74
CA ILE A 306 -13.46 -0.27 14.93
C ILE A 306 -14.59 -0.58 15.91
N THR A 307 -15.01 -1.84 15.93
CA THR A 307 -16.06 -2.31 16.83
C THR A 307 -15.55 -2.36 18.27
N SER A 308 -15.95 -1.39 19.11
CA SER A 308 -15.98 -1.55 20.58
C SER A 308 -16.85 -0.52 21.32
N SER A 309 -17.89 0.06 20.71
CA SER A 309 -18.91 0.74 21.51
C SER A 309 -20.28 0.12 21.27
N SER A 310 -20.89 -0.31 22.36
CA SER A 310 -22.27 -0.73 22.55
C SER A 310 -23.31 0.35 22.20
N SER A 311 -22.94 1.35 21.38
CA SER A 311 -23.75 2.53 21.05
C SER A 311 -23.99 2.71 19.55
N VAL A 312 -23.55 1.80 18.68
CA VAL A 312 -23.93 1.84 17.27
C VAL A 312 -25.27 1.12 17.09
N THR A 313 -26.34 1.90 16.99
CA THR A 313 -27.72 1.45 16.72
C THR A 313 -27.95 1.03 15.26
N ALA A 314 -26.91 1.07 14.42
CA ALA A 314 -26.97 0.60 13.05
C ALA A 314 -26.42 -0.82 12.95
N SER A 315 -27.18 -1.69 12.26
CA SER A 315 -26.82 -3.06 11.89
C SER A 315 -25.60 -3.08 10.95
N VAL A 316 -24.41 -2.74 11.44
CA VAL A 316 -23.17 -2.87 10.65
C VAL A 316 -22.75 -4.33 10.72
N THR A 317 -22.96 -5.06 9.62
CA THR A 317 -22.42 -6.42 9.48
C THR A 317 -20.91 -6.38 9.75
N PRO A 318 -20.38 -7.18 10.68
CA PRO A 318 -18.96 -7.15 11.01
C PRO A 318 -18.12 -7.55 9.79
N ARG A 319 -17.07 -6.78 9.52
CA ARG A 319 -16.13 -6.97 8.40
C ARG A 319 -14.71 -7.12 8.94
N PHE A 320 -13.85 -7.77 8.16
CA PHE A 320 -12.42 -7.63 8.38
C PHE A 320 -11.86 -6.57 7.45
N TYR A 321 -10.90 -5.79 7.95
CA TYR A 321 -10.27 -4.71 7.19
C TYR A 321 -8.76 -4.92 7.13
N VAL A 322 -8.13 -4.69 5.98
CA VAL A 322 -6.68 -4.73 5.88
C VAL A 322 -6.19 -3.73 4.84
N PHE A 323 -5.09 -3.03 5.15
CA PHE A 323 -4.35 -2.18 4.23
C PHE A 323 -2.92 -2.71 4.09
N PHE A 324 -2.54 -3.01 2.85
CA PHE A 324 -1.19 -3.44 2.48
C PHE A 324 -0.45 -2.29 1.80
N ASP A 325 0.72 -1.92 2.31
CA ASP A 325 1.60 -0.89 1.74
C ASP A 325 3.03 -1.08 2.25
N ASP A 326 4.05 -0.87 1.40
CA ASP A 326 5.46 -1.01 1.81
C ASP A 326 5.92 0.13 2.71
N ASN A 327 5.24 1.27 2.67
CA ASN A 327 5.59 2.49 3.40
C ASN A 327 4.75 2.69 4.68
N ILE A 328 4.20 1.59 5.23
CA ILE A 328 3.60 1.58 6.56
C ILE A 328 4.68 1.43 7.64
N PHE A 329 4.69 2.37 8.58
CA PHE A 329 5.52 2.32 9.79
C PHE A 329 4.60 2.33 11.00
N ILE A 330 4.29 1.13 11.51
CA ILE A 330 3.34 0.94 12.61
C ILE A 330 3.70 1.81 13.82
N GLY A 331 2.76 2.64 14.26
CA GLY A 331 2.88 3.55 15.40
C GLY A 331 3.69 4.81 15.13
N GLU A 332 4.13 5.04 13.88
CA GLU A 332 4.99 6.17 13.54
C GLU A 332 4.25 7.22 12.70
N GLU A 333 4.53 8.51 12.97
CA GLU A 333 3.94 9.64 12.25
C GLU A 333 4.30 9.68 10.75
N ARG A 334 5.41 9.05 10.37
CA ARG A 334 5.85 8.95 8.96
C ARG A 334 5.17 7.82 8.16
N SER A 335 4.26 7.07 8.78
CA SER A 335 3.49 6.03 8.08
C SER A 335 2.63 6.66 6.96
N ILE A 336 2.52 6.00 5.82
CA ILE A 336 1.76 6.54 4.67
C ILE A 336 0.23 6.44 4.83
N VAL A 337 -0.26 5.59 5.74
CA VAL A 337 -1.69 5.32 5.91
C VAL A 337 -2.27 6.15 7.06
N ASP A 338 -3.35 6.89 6.76
CA ASP A 338 -4.15 7.60 7.76
C ASP A 338 -5.30 6.69 8.23
N LEU A 339 -4.99 5.76 9.14
CA LEU A 339 -5.98 4.87 9.74
C LEU A 339 -6.92 5.69 10.64
N ARG A 340 -8.22 5.67 10.36
CA ARG A 340 -9.24 6.49 11.02
C ARG A 340 -10.40 5.65 11.51
N ASP A 341 -10.86 5.90 12.72
CA ASP A 341 -12.13 5.33 13.19
C ASP A 341 -13.29 6.12 12.56
N ILE A 342 -14.25 5.44 11.93
CA ILE A 342 -15.35 6.09 11.22
C ILE A 342 -16.28 6.90 12.14
N VAL A 343 -16.42 6.51 13.41
CA VAL A 343 -17.36 7.16 14.34
C VAL A 343 -16.76 8.45 14.89
N THR A 344 -15.50 8.41 15.30
CA THR A 344 -14.81 9.52 15.95
C THR A 344 -14.04 10.41 14.98
N GLY A 345 -13.70 9.91 13.79
CA GLY A 345 -12.84 10.58 12.81
C GLY A 345 -11.39 10.78 13.27
N LYS A 346 -11.01 10.25 14.44
CA LYS A 346 -9.66 10.41 14.99
C LYS A 346 -8.69 9.48 14.29
N SER A 347 -7.47 9.98 14.05
CA SER A 347 -6.37 9.13 13.57
C SER A 347 -5.97 8.16 14.67
N ILE A 348 -5.75 6.90 14.30
CA ILE A 348 -5.37 5.83 15.21
C ILE A 348 -3.87 5.61 15.07
N THR A 349 -3.12 6.08 16.05
CA THR A 349 -1.66 5.97 16.12
C THR A 349 -1.18 4.90 17.11
N ASP A 350 -2.11 4.28 17.86
CA ASP A 350 -1.75 3.18 18.74
C ASP A 350 -1.26 1.98 17.93
N ALA A 351 -0.01 1.60 18.14
CA ALA A 351 0.66 0.56 17.39
C ALA A 351 -0.02 -0.82 17.53
N ALA A 352 -0.64 -1.11 18.68
CA ALA A 352 -1.31 -2.39 18.91
C ALA A 352 -2.64 -2.47 18.15
N VAL A 353 -3.37 -1.35 18.06
CA VAL A 353 -4.58 -1.24 17.24
C VAL A 353 -4.23 -1.21 15.75
N GLU A 354 -3.25 -0.42 15.33
CA GLU A 354 -2.86 -0.28 13.92
C GLU A 354 -2.42 -1.63 13.31
N ARG A 355 -1.68 -2.45 14.07
CA ARG A 355 -1.30 -3.82 13.62
C ARG A 355 -2.47 -4.72 13.30
N LYS A 356 -3.68 -4.43 13.80
CA LYS A 356 -4.88 -5.20 13.46
C LYS A 356 -5.37 -4.89 12.04
N TYR A 357 -4.96 -3.79 11.44
CA TYR A 357 -5.54 -3.28 10.19
C TYR A 357 -4.51 -2.99 9.11
N CYS A 358 -3.25 -2.78 9.46
CA CYS A 358 -2.21 -2.37 8.53
C CYS A 358 -1.08 -3.42 8.46
N VAL A 359 -0.62 -3.71 7.25
CA VAL A 359 0.52 -4.59 6.97
C VAL A 359 1.61 -3.78 6.30
N ALA A 360 2.74 -3.61 7.00
CA ALA A 360 3.98 -3.14 6.39
C ALA A 360 4.51 -4.21 5.44
N VAL A 361 4.29 -4.02 4.14
CA VAL A 361 4.66 -4.99 3.12
C VAL A 361 6.17 -5.01 2.96
N ASN A 362 6.74 -6.21 2.97
CA ASN A 362 8.13 -6.44 2.62
C ASN A 362 8.20 -6.75 1.11
N PRO A 363 8.74 -5.84 0.27
CA PRO A 363 8.69 -6.01 -1.19
C PRO A 363 9.48 -7.22 -1.69
N TYR A 364 10.60 -7.56 -1.02
CA TYR A 364 11.37 -8.76 -1.32
C TYR A 364 10.52 -10.01 -1.11
N LYS A 365 9.97 -10.17 0.09
CA LYS A 365 9.16 -11.36 0.44
C LYS A 365 7.89 -11.44 -0.40
N ALA A 366 7.20 -10.33 -0.61
CA ALA A 366 6.03 -10.29 -1.48
C ALA A 366 6.36 -10.76 -2.91
N THR A 367 7.59 -10.54 -3.37
CA THR A 367 8.04 -10.99 -4.70
C THR A 367 8.36 -12.49 -4.71
N VAL A 368 9.20 -12.97 -3.77
CA VAL A 368 9.77 -14.33 -3.84
C VAL A 368 8.92 -15.39 -3.15
N ASP A 369 8.14 -15.02 -2.13
CA ASP A 369 7.25 -15.92 -1.40
C ASP A 369 5.81 -15.78 -1.91
N LYS A 370 5.37 -16.82 -2.62
CA LYS A 370 4.01 -16.89 -3.16
C LYS A 370 2.92 -16.81 -2.08
N GLU A 371 3.16 -17.28 -0.85
CA GLU A 371 2.15 -17.31 0.22
C GLU A 371 2.16 -16.02 1.05
N TYR A 372 3.07 -15.08 0.78
CA TYR A 372 3.30 -13.90 1.61
C TYR A 372 2.02 -13.15 2.02
N PHE A 373 1.18 -12.76 1.05
CA PHE A 373 -0.05 -12.02 1.36
C PHE A 373 -1.11 -12.88 2.06
N VAL A 374 -1.15 -14.19 1.81
CA VAL A 374 -2.03 -15.13 2.51
C VAL A 374 -1.63 -15.23 3.98
N ASP A 375 -0.32 -15.32 4.24
CA ASP A 375 0.25 -15.35 5.60
C ASP A 375 0.01 -14.04 6.34
N CYS A 376 0.23 -12.89 5.68
CA CYS A 376 -0.10 -11.59 6.26
C CYS A 376 -1.59 -11.45 6.57
N LEU A 377 -2.48 -11.83 5.66
CA LEU A 377 -3.92 -11.79 5.89
C LEU A 377 -4.31 -12.68 7.09
N ALA A 378 -3.76 -13.89 7.19
CA ALA A 378 -4.00 -14.77 8.33
C ALA A 378 -3.53 -14.14 9.65
N GLY A 379 -2.37 -13.47 9.66
CA GLY A 379 -1.90 -12.70 10.82
C GLY A 379 -2.87 -11.59 11.23
N ILE A 380 -3.34 -10.81 10.26
CA ILE A 380 -4.30 -9.72 10.49
C ILE A 380 -5.64 -10.23 11.03
N ILE A 381 -6.18 -11.31 10.44
CA ILE A 381 -7.45 -11.87 10.88
C ILE A 381 -7.34 -12.43 12.31
N ARG A 382 -6.22 -13.07 12.69
CA ARG A 382 -5.98 -13.46 14.09
C ARG A 382 -6.07 -12.27 15.03
N LEU A 383 -5.42 -11.16 14.67
CA LEU A 383 -5.38 -9.96 15.51
C LEU A 383 -6.76 -9.26 15.62
N GLN A 384 -7.61 -9.35 14.60
CA GLN A 384 -8.98 -8.80 14.62
C GLN A 384 -9.99 -9.70 15.32
N LEU A 385 -9.80 -11.02 15.28
CA LEU A 385 -10.61 -11.97 16.05
C LEU A 385 -10.32 -11.91 17.56
N GLY A 386 -9.08 -11.56 17.92
CA GLY A 386 -8.61 -11.66 19.31
C GLY A 386 -8.36 -13.12 19.73
N GLU A 387 -7.91 -13.33 20.96
CA GLU A 387 -7.58 -14.67 21.48
C GLU A 387 -8.82 -15.54 21.72
N ASP A 388 -10.00 -14.93 21.93
CA ASP A 388 -11.22 -15.63 22.36
C ASP A 388 -12.12 -16.17 21.22
N GLU A 389 -11.98 -15.67 19.98
CA GLU A 389 -12.80 -16.14 18.84
C GLU A 389 -12.11 -17.24 17.99
N VAL A 390 -10.93 -17.70 18.39
CA VAL A 390 -10.26 -18.83 17.74
C VAL A 390 -10.80 -20.13 18.33
N CYS A 391 -11.98 -20.59 17.87
CA CYS A 391 -12.43 -21.95 18.16
C CYS A 391 -11.46 -22.95 17.52
N ILE A 392 -10.51 -23.43 18.32
CA ILE A 392 -9.74 -24.63 18.03
C ILE A 392 -10.56 -25.80 18.56
N ASP A 393 -11.39 -26.38 17.70
CA ASP A 393 -11.77 -27.80 17.85
C ASP A 393 -10.73 -28.67 17.13
#